data_AF-A0A842RY63-F1
#
_entry.id   AF-A0A842RY63-F1
#
_cell.length_a   1.000
_cell.length_b   1.000
_cell.length_c   1.000
_cell.angle_alpha   90.00
_cell.angle_beta   90.00
_cell.angle_gamma   90.00
#
_symmetry.space_group_name_H-M   'P 1'
#
loop_
_entity.id
_entity.type
_entity.pdbx_description
1 polymer ?
#
loop_
_entity_poly.entity_id
_entity_poly.type
_entity_poly.pdbx_seq_one_letter_code
_entity_poly.pdbx_strand_id
1 'polypeptide(L)'
;MPEASKNLQEKIRELQKIIYRAVTDLDKCISCGTCVFYCPLKIRVFNNEGKAVTIKTNKSCGGCSVCVKRCKNKAISLIVLRKK
;
A
#
# COMPACT_ATOMS: atom_id res chain seq x y z
N MET A 1 16.25 -25.89 -17.89
CA MET A 1 15.17 -24.90 -17.72
C MET A 1 15.48 -23.75 -18.66
N PRO A 2 14.60 -23.37 -19.60
CA PRO A 2 14.94 -22.33 -20.56
C PRO A 2 15.02 -20.99 -19.83
N GLU A 3 16.15 -20.30 -19.97
CA GLU A 3 16.31 -18.94 -19.47
C GLU A 3 15.21 -18.06 -20.06
N ALA A 4 14.39 -17.47 -19.19
CA ALA A 4 13.43 -16.44 -19.58
C ALA A 4 14.14 -15.43 -20.50
N SER A 5 13.52 -15.08 -21.65
CA SER A 5 14.05 -14.09 -22.60
C SER A 5 14.74 -12.94 -21.87
N LYS A 6 15.99 -12.59 -22.23
CA LYS A 6 16.80 -11.58 -21.51
C LYS A 6 16.01 -10.29 -21.22
N ASN A 7 15.18 -9.87 -22.17
CA ASN A 7 14.29 -8.70 -22.06
C ASN A 7 13.25 -8.83 -20.93
N LEU A 8 12.74 -10.04 -20.67
CA LEU A 8 11.83 -10.32 -19.56
C LEU A 8 12.55 -10.23 -18.22
N GLN A 9 13.79 -10.72 -18.14
CA GLN A 9 14.59 -10.66 -16.90
C GLN A 9 14.91 -9.21 -16.51
N GLU A 10 15.28 -8.38 -17.48
CA GLU A 10 15.54 -6.95 -17.26
C GLU A 10 14.27 -6.22 -16.79
N LYS A 11 13.13 -6.46 -17.45
CA LYS A 11 11.83 -5.88 -17.07
C LYS A 11 11.43 -6.28 -15.65
N ILE A 12 11.60 -7.55 -15.27
CA ILE A 12 11.30 -8.02 -13.91
C ILE A 12 12.16 -7.26 -12.89
N ARG A 13 13.46 -7.08 -13.17
CA ARG A 13 14.38 -6.35 -12.29
C ARG A 13 14.01 -4.88 -12.11
N GLU A 14 13.51 -4.22 -13.16
CA GLU A 14 12.98 -2.86 -13.07
C GLU A 14 11.71 -2.79 -12.23
N LEU A 15 10.75 -3.68 -12.48
CA LEU A 15 9.46 -3.71 -11.79
C LEU A 15 9.60 -4.06 -10.30
N GLN A 16 10.58 -4.90 -9.93
CA GLN A 16 10.89 -5.23 -8.54
C GLN A 16 11.28 -4.02 -7.67
N LYS A 17 11.66 -2.89 -8.27
CA LYS A 17 12.00 -1.65 -7.55
C LYS A 17 10.77 -0.79 -7.20
N ILE A 18 9.60 -1.16 -7.71
CA ILE A 18 8.35 -0.43 -7.51
C ILE A 18 7.69 -0.91 -6.22
N ILE A 19 7.40 0.02 -5.32
CA ILE A 19 6.69 -0.24 -4.07
C ILE A 19 5.47 0.67 -4.02
N TYR A 20 4.31 0.12 -3.68
CA TYR A 20 3.14 0.94 -3.43
C TYR A 20 3.05 1.31 -1.94
N ARG A 21 2.38 2.42 -1.64
CA ARG A 21 2.01 2.78 -0.27
C ARG A 21 0.66 3.48 -0.25
N ALA A 22 -0.21 3.07 0.67
CA ALA A 22 -1.42 3.80 0.97
C ALA A 22 -1.11 4.86 2.03
N VAL A 23 -1.29 6.13 1.72
CA VAL A 23 -1.07 7.27 2.62
C VAL A 23 -2.43 7.76 3.10
N THR A 24 -2.54 8.07 4.39
CA THR A 24 -3.78 8.59 4.98
C THR A 24 -3.59 10.07 5.27
N ASP A 25 -4.54 10.88 4.81
CA ASP A 25 -4.78 12.24 5.25
C ASP A 25 -5.41 12.18 6.66
N LEU A 26 -4.65 12.62 7.67
CA LEU A 26 -5.03 12.48 9.08
C LEU A 26 -6.18 13.41 9.46
N ASP A 27 -6.29 14.56 8.79
CA ASP A 27 -7.37 15.54 9.02
C ASP A 27 -8.71 14.98 8.52
N LYS A 28 -8.69 14.27 7.39
CA LYS A 28 -9.88 13.59 6.85
C LYS A 28 -10.16 12.24 7.50
N CYS A 29 -9.25 11.66 8.26
CA CYS A 29 -9.47 10.34 8.84
C CYS A 29 -10.39 10.41 10.07
N ILE A 30 -11.60 9.85 9.96
CA ILE A 30 -12.60 9.78 11.04
C ILE A 30 -12.49 8.49 11.88
N SER A 31 -11.37 7.77 11.77
CA SER A 31 -11.09 6.58 12.59
C SER A 31 -12.12 5.43 12.49
N CYS A 32 -12.85 5.32 11.39
CA CYS A 32 -13.92 4.31 11.22
C CYS A 32 -13.45 2.84 11.10
N GLY A 33 -12.13 2.58 11.02
CA GLY A 33 -11.56 1.23 11.01
C GLY A 33 -11.76 0.41 9.72
N THR A 34 -12.55 0.86 8.75
CA THR A 34 -12.83 0.09 7.52
C THR A 34 -11.55 -0.32 6.76
N CYS A 35 -10.58 0.59 6.65
CA CYS A 35 -9.31 0.29 5.97
C CYS A 35 -8.41 -0.70 6.74
N VAL A 36 -8.52 -0.74 8.07
CA VAL A 36 -7.81 -1.68 8.94
C VAL A 36 -8.38 -3.09 8.74
N PHE A 37 -9.72 -3.20 8.80
CA PHE A 37 -10.44 -4.47 8.66
C PHE A 37 -10.23 -5.13 7.29
N TYR A 38 -10.36 -4.37 6.20
CA TYR A 38 -10.30 -4.92 4.84
C TYR A 38 -8.90 -5.03 4.24
N CYS A 39 -7.84 -4.73 4.99
CA CYS A 39 -6.48 -4.88 4.48
C CYS A 39 -6.04 -6.35 4.56
N PRO A 40 -5.92 -7.09 3.44
CA PRO A 40 -5.54 -8.51 3.48
C PRO A 40 -4.12 -8.72 4.00
N LEU A 41 -3.25 -7.72 3.82
CA LEU A 41 -1.86 -7.77 4.28
C LEU A 41 -1.69 -7.38 5.75
N LYS A 42 -2.78 -6.93 6.42
CA LYS A 42 -2.77 -6.47 7.82
C LYS A 42 -1.71 -5.39 8.12
N ILE A 43 -1.47 -4.50 7.16
CA ILE A 43 -0.50 -3.39 7.28
C ILE A 43 -1.15 -2.03 7.58
N ARG A 44 -2.48 -2.00 7.69
CA ARG A 44 -3.26 -0.83 8.08
C ARG A 44 -3.58 -0.97 9.56
N VAL A 45 -3.15 -0.02 10.38
CA VAL A 45 -3.36 -0.02 11.85
C VAL A 45 -3.69 1.38 12.32
N PHE A 46 -4.21 1.51 13.53
CA PHE A 46 -4.34 2.81 14.18
C PHE A 46 -3.01 3.24 14.80
N ASN A 47 -2.64 4.51 14.63
CA ASN A 47 -1.55 5.13 15.38
C ASN A 47 -2.05 5.55 16.78
N ASN A 48 -1.16 6.18 17.56
CA ASN A 48 -1.47 6.64 18.93
C ASN A 48 -2.56 7.73 18.99
N GLU A 49 -2.83 8.39 17.86
CA GLU A 49 -3.89 9.41 17.73
C GLU A 49 -5.21 8.81 17.23
N GLY A 50 -5.29 7.47 17.16
CA GLY A 50 -6.46 6.76 16.66
C GLY A 50 -6.67 6.89 15.14
N LYS A 51 -5.70 7.39 14.39
CA LYS A 51 -5.78 7.57 12.93
C LYS A 51 -5.23 6.35 12.21
N ALA A 52 -5.92 5.91 11.16
CA ALA A 52 -5.52 4.70 10.45
C ALA A 52 -4.36 4.95 9.49
N VAL A 53 -3.18 4.40 9.76
CA VAL A 53 -1.95 4.57 8.99
C VAL A 53 -1.46 3.26 8.37
N THR A 54 -0.56 3.34 7.39
CA THR A 54 0.14 2.18 6.83
C THR A 54 1.48 2.01 7.55
N ILE A 55 1.68 0.90 8.25
CA ILE A 55 2.95 0.62 8.93
C ILE A 55 4.01 0.06 7.98
N LYS A 56 5.29 0.16 8.39
CA LYS A 56 6.41 -0.48 7.71
C LYS A 56 6.64 -1.83 8.39
N THR A 57 6.44 -2.92 7.66
CA THR A 57 6.71 -4.29 8.13
C THR A 57 7.49 -5.04 7.05
N ASN A 58 7.73 -6.35 7.23
CA ASN A 58 8.28 -7.22 6.20
C ASN A 58 7.36 -7.34 4.96
N LYS A 59 6.10 -6.91 5.08
CA LYS A 59 5.12 -6.86 3.99
C LYS A 59 4.99 -5.43 3.47
N SER A 60 5.06 -5.28 2.15
CA SER A 60 4.80 -4.02 1.46
C SER A 60 3.34 -3.91 1.06
N CYS A 61 2.82 -2.69 0.87
CA CYS A 61 1.48 -2.53 0.33
C CYS A 61 1.43 -3.05 -1.11
N GLY A 62 0.48 -3.97 -1.38
CA GLY A 62 0.32 -4.59 -2.70
C GLY A 62 -0.40 -3.74 -3.74
N GLY A 63 -0.73 -2.47 -3.46
CA GLY A 63 -1.35 -1.60 -4.46
C GLY A 63 -2.83 -1.87 -4.75
N CYS A 64 -3.51 -2.78 -4.05
CA CYS A 64 -4.85 -3.27 -4.41
C CYS A 64 -6.00 -2.26 -4.31
N SER A 65 -5.76 -1.06 -3.76
CA SER A 65 -6.74 0.04 -3.66
C SER A 65 -8.02 -0.23 -2.87
N VAL A 66 -8.16 -1.37 -2.19
CA VAL A 66 -9.35 -1.71 -1.37
C VAL A 66 -9.61 -0.66 -0.28
N CYS A 67 -8.56 -0.23 0.42
CA CYS A 67 -8.68 0.79 1.48
C CYS A 67 -9.10 2.16 0.93
N VAL A 68 -8.62 2.54 -0.26
CA VAL A 68 -8.98 3.79 -0.94
C VAL A 68 -10.47 3.80 -1.28
N LYS A 69 -10.95 2.75 -1.96
CA LYS A 69 -12.34 2.65 -2.42
C LYS A 69 -13.35 2.58 -1.27
N ARG A 70 -12.97 1.96 -0.14
CA ARG A 70 -13.86 1.81 1.02
C ARG A 70 -13.85 3.01 1.97
N CYS A 71 -12.94 3.97 1.79
CA CYS A 71 -12.88 5.14 2.65
C CYS A 71 -13.99 6.13 2.29
N LYS A 72 -15.05 6.18 3.12
CA LYS A 72 -16.17 7.11 2.92
C LYS A 72 -15.73 8.58 2.86
N ASN A 73 -14.74 8.97 3.66
CA ASN A 73 -14.23 10.34 3.69
C ASN A 73 -13.08 10.61 2.71
N LYS A 74 -12.80 9.66 1.80
CA LYS A 74 -11.73 9.79 0.78
C LYS A 74 -10.36 10.20 1.36
N ALA A 75 -10.08 9.78 2.58
CA ALA A 75 -8.89 10.15 3.35
C ALA A 75 -7.64 9.37 2.96
N ILE A 76 -7.69 8.50 1.93
CA ILE A 76 -6.59 7.59 1.61
C ILE A 76 -6.23 7.73 0.14
N SER A 77 -4.94 7.89 -0.13
CA SER A 77 -4.35 7.96 -1.47
C SER A 77 -3.33 6.85 -1.66
N LEU A 78 -3.18 6.34 -2.88
CA LEU A 78 -2.18 5.33 -3.21
C LEU A 78 -1.03 5.98 -3.99
N ILE A 79 0.18 5.87 -3.47
CA ILE A 79 1.38 6.43 -4.08
C ILE A 79 2.33 5.33 -4.51
N VAL A 80 3.13 5.63 -5.53
CA VAL A 80 4.20 4.77 -6.04
C VAL A 80 5.53 5.30 -5.53
N LEU A 81 6.30 4.44 -4.89
CA LEU A 81 7.65 4.68 -4.42
C LEU A 81 8.61 3.88 -5.29
N ARG A 82 9.64 4.54 -5.83
CA ARG A 82 10.73 3.87 -6.55
C ARG A 82 11.92 3.73 -5.61
N LYS A 83 12.33 2.50 -5.29
CA LYS A 83 13.62 2.29 -4.62
C LYS A 83 14.73 2.69 -5.60
N LYS A 84 15.57 3.64 -5.19
CA LYS A 84 16.78 4.02 -5.91
C LYS A 84 17.80 2.89 -5.81
#